data_AF-A0A851D392-F1
#
_entry.id   AF-A0A851D392-F1
#
_cell.length_a   1.000
_cell.length_b   1.000
_cell.length_c   1.000
_cell.angle_alpha   90.00
_cell.angle_beta   90.00
_cell.angle_gamma   90.00
#
_symmetry.space_group_name_H-M   'P 1'
#
loop_
_entity.id
_entity.type
_entity.pdbx_description
1 polymer ?
#
loop_
_entity_poly.entity_id
_entity_poly.type
_entity_poly.pdbx_seq_one_letter_code
_entity_poly.pdbx_strand_id
1 'polypeptide(L)'
;PNSEGLLPLDIAIMTNNAPIARALLQAGAKESPHFVSLESCSLHLSTLVREAEQRVNELTAQVVNEAPNTDCSEKEKQLKAWEWRYRLYKRMKAGFEHARVPDAPTNVHLSVASSSSVQVTFWEPLSVNSAVVTKYKVEWSCSPTFSPPLGEAVIDKLKNLHFTIRGLESGTAYYVQVSAYNMKGWGPPQASVPPFAIPSNWREYDGRAPRRRGQAEALDHLLGQVKTVHQHCVCHEPCKNQPQSRKHSVSKSLKHLFHPGSKFLKTLKRGLYLTAIFYKDDNILVTHEDQIPVVEIDDTYSCLLMQDFLWFTKVSCMWDEILWLRQCVTVSQSSCSCILQTRFKMLLAISQMQGLLGIQDLGQVFFEPVKDKQGNILIVTLKEVKTNQTFESVRWVPICKLQTSRKSVSSPEEPTALDTLLISIQDKLAYHQRSSHALSPGLYLGYLKLCSAVDQIRVLVPEQLPNILCHVKIRSNPNISREEWEWLQKMVSVEEPVPAEPEAETSQNPLFQELQVAIKDLMTLVNIPLQEAKDFRLYSQEVLDFGDQVSFLLLLPPSDDVCTAPGQNNPYTPRSGFLTLPLQIFELGEEA
;
A
#
# COMPACT_ATOMS: atom_id res chain seq x y z
N PRO A 1 -28.98 27.34 3.72
CA PRO A 1 -30.42 27.34 4.07
C PRO A 1 -31.18 28.30 3.15
N ASN A 2 -32.45 28.03 2.85
CA ASN A 2 -33.32 29.04 2.22
C ASN A 2 -33.66 30.16 3.23
N SER A 3 -34.48 31.14 2.81
CA SER A 3 -34.96 32.23 3.69
C SER A 3 -35.65 31.73 4.96
N GLU A 4 -36.19 30.51 4.94
CA GLU A 4 -36.92 29.86 6.03
C GLU A 4 -36.03 28.94 6.89
N GLY A 5 -34.70 28.95 6.69
CA GLY A 5 -33.78 28.12 7.45
C GLY A 5 -33.79 26.62 7.09
N LEU A 6 -34.51 26.21 6.04
CA LEU A 6 -34.58 24.83 5.55
C LEU A 6 -33.46 24.54 4.55
N LEU A 7 -32.86 23.35 4.66
CA LEU A 7 -31.97 22.76 3.66
C LEU A 7 -32.71 21.75 2.78
N PRO A 8 -32.20 21.45 1.57
CA PRO A 8 -32.78 20.42 0.71
C PRO A 8 -32.94 19.06 1.41
N LEU A 9 -32.00 18.73 2.31
CA LEU A 9 -32.05 17.50 3.09
C LEU A 9 -33.25 17.49 4.05
N ASP A 10 -33.47 18.58 4.78
CA ASP A 10 -34.60 18.68 5.73
C ASP A 10 -35.94 18.50 5.00
N ILE A 11 -36.09 19.14 3.84
CA ILE A 11 -37.29 19.02 2.99
C ILE A 11 -37.47 17.57 2.52
N ALA A 12 -36.40 16.93 2.04
CA ALA A 12 -36.47 15.55 1.56
C ALA A 12 -36.86 14.58 2.69
N ILE A 13 -36.27 14.71 3.87
CA ILE A 13 -36.57 13.87 5.03
C ILE A 13 -38.01 14.13 5.52
N MET A 14 -38.41 15.39 5.73
CA MET A 14 -39.74 15.75 6.26
C MET A 14 -40.89 15.44 5.29
N THR A 15 -40.62 15.36 3.98
CA THR A 15 -41.63 14.94 2.97
C THR A 15 -41.65 13.43 2.71
N ASN A 16 -40.83 12.67 3.44
CA ASN A 16 -40.61 11.23 3.29
C ASN A 16 -40.10 10.82 1.89
N ASN A 17 -39.21 11.63 1.30
CA ASN A 17 -38.57 11.33 0.02
C ASN A 17 -37.19 10.70 0.24
N ALA A 18 -37.19 9.43 0.63
CA ALA A 18 -35.99 8.67 0.98
C ALA A 18 -34.92 8.61 -0.15
N PRO A 19 -35.27 8.41 -1.45
CA PRO A 19 -34.27 8.40 -2.52
C PRO A 19 -33.47 9.71 -2.62
N ILE A 20 -34.16 10.86 -2.56
CA ILE A 20 -33.50 12.17 -2.59
C ILE A 20 -32.68 12.40 -1.33
N ALA A 21 -33.23 12.07 -0.16
CA ALA A 21 -32.52 12.24 1.10
C ALA A 21 -31.22 11.43 1.14
N ARG A 22 -31.24 10.17 0.68
CA ARG A 22 -30.05 9.32 0.56
C ARG A 22 -29.01 9.89 -0.41
N ALA A 23 -29.45 10.37 -1.58
CA ALA A 23 -28.54 10.99 -2.55
C ALA A 23 -27.86 12.24 -1.97
N LEU A 24 -28.61 13.07 -1.24
CA LEU A 24 -28.08 14.25 -0.57
C LEU A 24 -27.08 13.89 0.55
N LEU A 25 -27.39 12.88 1.37
CA LEU A 25 -26.49 12.38 2.41
C LEU A 25 -25.20 11.80 1.81
N GLN A 26 -25.29 11.06 0.71
CA GLN A 26 -24.12 10.55 -0.03
C GLN A 26 -23.28 11.68 -0.64
N ALA A 27 -23.89 12.82 -0.96
CA ALA A 27 -23.19 14.03 -1.40
C ALA A 27 -22.64 14.88 -0.23
N GLY A 28 -22.85 14.47 1.03
CA GLY A 28 -22.34 15.17 2.22
C GLY A 28 -23.26 16.28 2.75
N ALA A 29 -24.54 16.29 2.36
CA ALA A 29 -25.52 17.20 2.93
C ALA A 29 -25.69 16.95 4.43
N LYS A 30 -25.89 18.03 5.20
CA LYS A 30 -26.13 18.00 6.64
C LYS A 30 -27.50 18.60 6.97
N GLU A 31 -28.05 18.21 8.11
CA GLU A 31 -29.30 18.77 8.65
C GLU A 31 -29.09 20.25 9.01
N SER A 32 -30.17 21.03 8.96
CA SER A 32 -30.10 22.45 9.30
C SER A 32 -29.76 22.66 10.79
N PRO A 33 -28.82 23.56 11.12
CA PRO A 33 -28.47 23.87 12.50
C PRO A 33 -29.59 24.63 13.23
N HIS A 34 -30.61 25.11 12.51
CA HIS A 34 -31.75 25.84 13.10
C HIS A 34 -32.72 24.91 13.86
N PHE A 35 -32.67 23.59 13.64
CA PHE A 35 -33.52 22.61 14.32
C PHE A 35 -32.82 22.00 15.53
N VAL A 36 -32.64 22.82 16.57
CA VAL A 36 -31.90 22.42 17.79
C VAL A 36 -32.70 21.46 18.68
N SER A 37 -34.04 21.55 18.69
CA SER A 37 -34.92 20.64 19.44
C SER A 37 -36.16 20.23 18.64
N LEU A 38 -36.78 19.12 19.04
CA LEU A 38 -38.03 18.63 18.43
C LEU A 38 -39.16 19.65 18.57
N GLU A 39 -39.23 20.34 19.70
CA GLU A 39 -40.24 21.37 19.97
C GLU A 39 -40.04 22.59 19.06
N SER A 40 -38.79 23.06 18.93
CA SER A 40 -38.44 24.17 18.04
C SER A 40 -38.76 23.83 16.59
N CYS A 41 -38.47 22.61 16.14
CA CYS A 41 -38.79 22.14 14.79
C CYS A 41 -40.31 22.08 14.55
N SER A 42 -41.07 21.52 15.49
CA SER A 42 -42.53 21.46 15.43
C SER A 42 -43.18 22.85 15.38
N LEU A 43 -42.69 23.77 16.22
CA LEU A 43 -43.15 25.16 16.26
C LEU A 43 -42.84 25.87 14.94
N HIS A 44 -41.62 25.72 14.42
CA HIS A 44 -41.21 26.32 13.15
C HIS A 44 -42.09 25.86 11.99
N LEU A 45 -42.31 24.54 11.86
CA LEU A 45 -43.19 23.99 10.82
C LEU A 45 -44.63 24.48 10.97
N SER A 46 -45.13 24.61 12.20
CA SER A 46 -46.48 25.16 12.45
C SER A 46 -46.58 26.64 12.06
N THR A 47 -45.55 27.43 12.34
CA THR A 47 -45.46 28.84 11.91
C THR A 47 -45.44 28.96 10.39
N LEU A 48 -44.60 28.18 9.70
CA LEU A 48 -44.53 28.16 8.24
C LEU A 48 -45.87 27.79 7.59
N VAL A 49 -46.57 26.79 8.12
CA VAL A 49 -47.91 26.40 7.64
C VAL A 49 -48.89 27.56 7.82
N ARG A 50 -48.92 28.20 8.99
CA ARG A 50 -49.82 29.31 9.30
C ARG A 50 -49.56 30.53 8.41
N GLU A 51 -48.30 30.92 8.23
CA GLU A 51 -47.93 32.07 7.41
C GLU A 51 -48.21 31.83 5.94
N ALA A 52 -47.92 30.64 5.42
CA ALA A 52 -48.27 30.29 4.05
C ALA A 52 -49.79 30.27 3.83
N GLU A 53 -50.58 29.80 4.80
CA GLU A 53 -52.05 29.86 4.75
C GLU A 53 -52.56 31.30 4.69
N GLN A 54 -52.02 32.17 5.55
CA GLN A 54 -52.38 33.58 5.56
C GLN A 54 -52.07 34.24 4.21
N ARG A 55 -50.90 33.97 3.62
CA ARG A 55 -50.52 34.50 2.30
C ARG A 55 -51.42 33.99 1.17
N VAL A 56 -51.80 32.72 1.20
CA VAL A 56 -52.77 32.16 0.23
C VAL A 56 -54.10 32.87 0.35
N ASN A 57 -54.61 33.07 1.58
CA ASN A 57 -55.89 33.76 1.81
C ASN A 57 -55.85 35.23 1.35
N GLU A 58 -54.77 35.95 1.66
CA GLU A 58 -54.55 37.35 1.23
C GLU A 58 -54.53 37.47 -0.31
N LEU A 59 -53.74 36.63 -0.98
CA LEU A 59 -53.63 36.65 -2.45
C LEU A 59 -54.91 36.20 -3.13
N THR A 60 -55.62 35.22 -2.57
CA THR A 60 -56.94 34.78 -3.08
C THR A 60 -57.93 35.94 -3.05
N ALA A 61 -57.99 36.68 -1.93
CA ALA A 61 -58.87 37.84 -1.82
C ALA A 61 -58.49 38.96 -2.81
N GLN A 62 -57.21 39.16 -3.08
CA GLN A 62 -56.75 40.17 -4.05
C GLN A 62 -57.11 39.79 -5.50
N VAL A 63 -56.90 38.52 -5.87
CA VAL A 63 -57.21 38.01 -7.22
C VAL A 63 -58.73 38.02 -7.49
N VAL A 64 -59.55 37.71 -6.48
CA VAL A 64 -61.03 37.72 -6.62
C VAL A 64 -61.60 39.14 -6.74
N ASN A 65 -60.94 40.15 -6.16
CA ASN A 65 -61.45 41.52 -6.11
C ASN A 65 -60.88 42.48 -7.18
N GLU A 66 -59.92 42.05 -8.02
CA GLU A 66 -59.28 42.91 -9.03
C GLU A 66 -59.81 42.69 -10.47
N ALA A 67 -59.96 43.78 -11.22
CA ALA A 67 -60.33 43.74 -12.64
C ALA A 67 -59.16 43.22 -13.52
N PRO A 68 -59.43 42.54 -14.64
CA PRO A 68 -58.40 41.87 -15.43
C PRO A 68 -57.43 42.87 -16.09
N ASN A 69 -56.24 43.01 -15.49
CA ASN A 69 -55.09 43.78 -15.99
C ASN A 69 -53.81 42.92 -15.91
N THR A 70 -52.70 43.38 -16.49
CA THR A 70 -51.40 42.66 -16.50
C THR A 70 -50.87 42.28 -15.11
N ASP A 71 -51.23 43.06 -14.08
CA ASP A 71 -50.90 42.80 -12.66
C ASP A 71 -51.66 41.59 -12.05
N CYS A 72 -52.84 41.28 -12.58
CA CYS A 72 -53.65 40.14 -12.15
C CYS A 72 -52.97 38.80 -12.49
N SER A 73 -52.35 38.70 -13.68
CA SER A 73 -51.63 37.48 -14.09
C SER A 73 -50.41 37.19 -13.20
N GLU A 74 -49.74 38.21 -12.69
CA GLU A 74 -48.60 38.03 -11.79
C GLU A 74 -49.07 37.62 -10.38
N LYS A 75 -50.15 38.21 -9.87
CA LYS A 75 -50.78 37.79 -8.59
C LYS A 75 -51.30 36.36 -8.64
N GLU A 76 -51.88 35.93 -9.76
CA GLU A 76 -52.27 34.53 -9.97
C GLU A 76 -51.08 33.56 -9.92
N LYS A 77 -49.93 33.92 -10.51
CA LYS A 77 -48.71 33.10 -10.42
C LYS A 77 -48.20 33.04 -8.98
N GLN A 78 -48.21 34.17 -8.28
CA GLN A 78 -47.82 34.23 -6.87
C GLN A 78 -48.74 33.38 -5.99
N LEU A 79 -50.05 33.44 -6.22
CA LEU A 79 -51.04 32.61 -5.53
C LEU A 79 -50.73 31.12 -5.73
N LYS A 80 -50.55 30.67 -6.98
CA LYS A 80 -50.18 29.27 -7.30
C LYS A 80 -48.87 28.84 -6.61
N ALA A 81 -47.89 29.73 -6.57
CA ALA A 81 -46.62 29.46 -5.89
C ALA A 81 -46.81 29.32 -4.36
N TRP A 82 -47.62 30.17 -3.74
CA TRP A 82 -47.92 30.10 -2.31
C TRP A 82 -48.82 28.91 -1.95
N GLU A 83 -49.78 28.53 -2.78
CA GLU A 83 -50.57 27.30 -2.63
C GLU A 83 -49.69 26.05 -2.66
N TRP A 84 -48.66 26.05 -3.53
CA TRP A 84 -47.69 24.97 -3.55
C TRP A 84 -46.83 24.95 -2.27
N ARG A 85 -46.33 26.11 -1.81
CA ARG A 85 -45.57 26.20 -0.54
C ARG A 85 -46.41 25.74 0.65
N TYR A 86 -47.67 26.17 0.73
CA TYR A 86 -48.59 25.76 1.78
C TYR A 86 -48.78 24.23 1.81
N ARG A 87 -49.01 23.61 0.64
CA ARG A 87 -49.10 22.15 0.52
C ARG A 87 -47.80 21.45 0.92
N LEU A 88 -46.64 21.99 0.53
CA LEU A 88 -45.34 21.46 0.92
C LEU A 88 -45.15 21.51 2.43
N TYR A 89 -45.39 22.65 3.07
CA TYR A 89 -45.23 22.82 4.52
C TYR A 89 -46.22 21.95 5.30
N LYS A 90 -47.47 21.80 4.83
CA LYS A 90 -48.43 20.84 5.41
C LYS A 90 -47.92 19.42 5.34
N ARG A 91 -47.37 19.01 4.18
CA ARG A 91 -46.78 17.67 4.01
C ARG A 91 -45.56 17.47 4.89
N MET A 92 -44.68 18.46 4.99
CA MET A 92 -43.51 18.42 5.87
C MET A 92 -43.90 18.30 7.34
N LYS A 93 -44.88 19.10 7.79
CA LYS A 93 -45.42 19.03 9.15
C LYS A 93 -46.00 17.64 9.44
N ALA A 94 -46.85 17.13 8.54
CA ALA A 94 -47.42 15.79 8.70
C ALA A 94 -46.33 14.71 8.71
N GLY A 95 -45.36 14.76 7.80
CA GLY A 95 -44.26 13.80 7.77
C GLY A 95 -43.38 13.87 9.02
N PHE A 96 -43.14 15.07 9.55
CA PHE A 96 -42.48 15.23 10.85
C PHE A 96 -43.32 14.64 11.99
N GLU A 97 -44.62 14.92 12.09
CA GLU A 97 -45.48 14.40 13.16
C GLU A 97 -45.58 12.87 13.17
N HIS A 98 -45.65 12.25 11.99
CA HIS A 98 -45.78 10.79 11.86
C HIS A 98 -44.44 10.04 11.90
N ALA A 99 -43.32 10.73 11.75
CA ALA A 99 -42.00 10.11 11.84
C ALA A 99 -41.72 9.57 13.25
N ARG A 100 -40.96 8.48 13.32
CA ARG A 100 -40.46 7.88 14.56
C ARG A 100 -38.93 7.84 14.53
N VAL A 101 -38.32 7.62 15.68
CA VAL A 101 -36.89 7.30 15.74
C VAL A 101 -36.60 6.03 14.92
N PRO A 102 -35.40 5.86 14.36
CA PRO A 102 -35.08 4.67 13.58
C PRO A 102 -35.08 3.42 14.46
N ASP A 103 -35.26 2.25 13.82
CA ASP A 103 -35.01 0.97 14.46
C ASP A 103 -33.51 0.78 14.74
N ALA A 104 -33.16 -0.23 15.54
CA ALA A 104 -31.78 -0.54 15.85
C ALA A 104 -30.99 -0.93 14.57
N PRO A 105 -29.70 -0.57 14.44
CA PRO A 105 -28.84 -1.05 13.37
C PRO A 105 -28.81 -2.58 13.31
N THR A 106 -28.55 -3.14 12.14
CA THR A 106 -28.42 -4.60 11.98
C THR A 106 -26.97 -5.02 11.81
N ASN A 107 -26.69 -6.32 12.00
CA ASN A 107 -25.37 -6.92 11.82
C ASN A 107 -24.23 -6.14 12.52
N VAL A 108 -24.46 -5.69 13.77
CA VAL A 108 -23.42 -5.04 14.57
C VAL A 108 -22.40 -6.09 14.97
N HIS A 109 -21.27 -6.12 14.27
CA HIS A 109 -20.21 -7.10 14.46
C HIS A 109 -18.95 -6.44 15.03
N LEU A 110 -18.41 -7.02 16.10
CA LEU A 110 -17.23 -6.52 16.79
C LEU A 110 -16.02 -7.44 16.54
N SER A 111 -14.85 -6.85 16.28
CA SER A 111 -13.62 -7.59 16.04
C SER A 111 -12.40 -6.86 16.61
N VAL A 112 -11.37 -7.61 16.98
CA VAL A 112 -10.11 -7.05 17.50
C VAL A 112 -9.26 -6.54 16.34
N ALA A 113 -8.95 -5.24 16.32
CA ALA A 113 -8.20 -4.62 15.23
C ALA A 113 -6.70 -4.45 15.55
N SER A 114 -6.33 -4.33 16.83
CA SER A 114 -4.94 -4.37 17.32
C SER A 114 -4.92 -4.66 18.83
N SER A 115 -3.73 -4.65 19.43
CA SER A 115 -3.56 -4.70 20.89
C SER A 115 -4.22 -3.54 21.65
N SER A 116 -4.58 -2.44 20.98
CA SER A 116 -5.18 -1.25 21.60
C SER A 116 -6.38 -0.71 20.83
N SER A 117 -6.96 -1.52 19.94
CA SER A 117 -8.13 -1.11 19.17
C SER A 117 -9.06 -2.25 18.80
N VAL A 118 -10.34 -1.93 18.70
CA VAL A 118 -11.39 -2.82 18.18
C VAL A 118 -12.11 -2.13 17.03
N GLN A 119 -12.57 -2.92 16.07
CA GLN A 119 -13.37 -2.45 14.96
C GLN A 119 -14.79 -2.97 15.09
N VAL A 120 -15.75 -2.05 15.02
CA VAL A 120 -17.17 -2.37 14.88
C VAL A 120 -17.61 -2.12 13.44
N THR A 121 -18.33 -3.08 12.87
CA THR A 121 -19.01 -2.96 11.58
C THR A 121 -20.50 -3.15 11.81
N PHE A 122 -21.35 -2.47 11.04
CA PHE A 122 -22.79 -2.55 11.21
C PHE A 122 -23.51 -2.17 9.92
N TRP A 123 -24.79 -2.51 9.80
CA TRP A 123 -25.63 -2.23 8.64
C TRP A 123 -26.79 -1.31 9.02
N GLU A 124 -27.39 -0.70 7.99
CA GLU A 124 -28.58 0.13 8.19
C GLU A 124 -29.72 -0.68 8.86
N PRO A 125 -30.58 -0.03 9.65
CA PRO A 125 -31.79 -0.66 10.16
C PRO A 125 -32.68 -1.17 9.02
N LEU A 126 -33.32 -2.33 9.23
CA LEU A 126 -34.30 -2.91 8.30
C LEU A 126 -35.65 -2.17 8.35
N SER A 127 -35.65 -0.85 8.16
CA SER A 127 -36.87 -0.07 8.34
C SER A 127 -37.85 -0.26 7.18
N VAL A 128 -39.02 -0.82 7.47
CA VAL A 128 -40.15 -0.97 6.52
C VAL A 128 -40.80 0.39 6.19
N ASN A 129 -40.59 1.41 7.05
CA ASN A 129 -41.32 2.68 7.01
C ASN A 129 -40.46 3.87 6.55
N SER A 130 -39.39 3.64 5.78
CA SER A 130 -38.60 4.70 5.12
C SER A 130 -37.94 5.75 6.03
N ALA A 131 -37.73 5.46 7.32
CA ALA A 131 -37.02 6.36 8.22
C ALA A 131 -35.57 6.57 7.74
N VAL A 132 -35.27 7.77 7.24
CA VAL A 132 -33.94 8.11 6.73
C VAL A 132 -33.01 8.31 7.92
N VAL A 133 -32.03 7.41 8.06
CA VAL A 133 -30.95 7.55 9.04
C VAL A 133 -29.98 8.64 8.58
N THR A 134 -29.64 9.55 9.47
CA THR A 134 -28.71 10.64 9.18
C THR A 134 -27.39 10.52 9.95
N LYS A 135 -27.37 9.80 11.08
CA LYS A 135 -26.17 9.55 11.89
C LYS A 135 -26.22 8.19 12.57
N TYR A 136 -25.06 7.69 12.99
CA TYR A 136 -24.93 6.57 13.92
C TYR A 136 -24.14 7.00 15.15
N LYS A 137 -24.39 6.33 16.28
CA LYS A 137 -23.60 6.49 17.50
C LYS A 137 -23.09 5.14 17.93
N VAL A 138 -21.78 5.04 18.12
CA VAL A 138 -21.09 3.88 18.69
C VAL A 138 -20.74 4.22 20.14
N GLU A 139 -21.15 3.39 21.08
CA GLU A 139 -20.86 3.53 22.51
C GLU A 139 -20.07 2.32 22.99
N TRP A 140 -19.15 2.53 23.92
CA TRP A 140 -18.38 1.45 24.53
C TRP A 140 -18.19 1.61 26.04
N SER A 141 -18.07 0.47 26.72
CA SER A 141 -17.85 0.38 28.17
C SER A 141 -17.12 -0.93 28.53
N CYS A 142 -16.51 -1.00 29.71
CA CYS A 142 -16.02 -2.26 30.28
C CYS A 142 -17.12 -3.04 31.01
N SER A 143 -18.34 -2.51 31.08
CA SER A 143 -19.50 -3.17 31.69
C SER A 143 -20.57 -3.50 30.65
N PRO A 144 -21.20 -4.69 30.69
CA PRO A 144 -22.32 -5.03 29.81
C PRO A 144 -23.55 -4.14 30.00
N THR A 145 -23.64 -3.44 31.15
CA THR A 145 -24.73 -2.49 31.42
C THR A 145 -24.42 -1.07 30.94
N PHE A 146 -23.24 -0.85 30.31
CA PHE A 146 -22.76 0.46 29.87
C PHE A 146 -22.69 1.52 30.99
N SER A 147 -22.53 1.07 32.24
CA SER A 147 -22.41 1.92 33.42
C SER A 147 -21.14 1.54 34.22
N PRO A 148 -20.14 2.43 34.32
CA PRO A 148 -20.06 3.76 33.68
C PRO A 148 -19.81 3.66 32.16
N PRO A 149 -20.26 4.65 31.36
CA PRO A 149 -19.86 4.76 29.96
C PRO A 149 -18.38 5.15 29.89
N LEU A 150 -17.62 4.54 28.98
CA LEU A 150 -16.21 4.89 28.78
C LEU A 150 -16.01 5.86 27.61
N GLY A 151 -16.83 5.74 26.58
CA GLY A 151 -16.80 6.69 25.48
C GLY A 151 -17.90 6.46 24.45
N GLU A 152 -18.05 7.46 23.59
CA GLU A 152 -18.97 7.43 22.46
C GLU A 152 -18.36 8.12 21.23
N ALA A 153 -18.85 7.76 20.05
CA ALA A 153 -18.49 8.39 18.79
C ALA A 153 -19.71 8.51 17.88
N VAL A 154 -19.90 9.70 17.27
CA VAL A 154 -20.97 9.96 16.32
C VAL A 154 -20.41 9.93 14.89
N ILE A 155 -21.03 9.11 14.03
CA ILE A 155 -20.67 8.90 12.63
C ILE A 155 -21.69 9.63 11.76
N ASP A 156 -21.24 10.66 11.05
CA ASP A 156 -22.05 11.45 10.11
C ASP A 156 -21.84 11.06 8.64
N LYS A 157 -20.82 10.26 8.33
CA LYS A 157 -20.49 9.78 6.99
C LYS A 157 -21.04 8.37 6.74
N LEU A 158 -22.20 8.29 6.11
CA LEU A 158 -22.95 7.04 5.92
C LEU A 158 -22.41 6.11 4.81
N LYS A 159 -21.32 6.47 4.12
CA LYS A 159 -20.73 5.64 3.05
C LYS A 159 -20.03 4.39 3.60
N ASN A 160 -19.45 4.49 4.79
CA ASN A 160 -18.63 3.46 5.41
C ASN A 160 -19.19 3.17 6.81
N LEU A 161 -19.97 2.09 6.93
CA LEU A 161 -20.60 1.69 8.20
C LEU A 161 -19.66 0.82 9.04
N HIS A 162 -18.52 1.40 9.40
CA HIS A 162 -17.57 0.82 10.34
C HIS A 162 -16.90 1.93 11.17
N PHE A 163 -16.41 1.55 12.35
CA PHE A 163 -15.70 2.46 13.23
C PHE A 163 -14.62 1.71 14.02
N THR A 164 -13.44 2.30 14.13
CA THR A 164 -12.33 1.74 14.91
C THR A 164 -12.17 2.55 16.18
N ILE A 165 -12.44 1.91 17.31
CA ILE A 165 -12.22 2.47 18.65
C ILE A 165 -10.74 2.25 18.98
N ARG A 166 -9.99 3.32 19.21
CA ARG A 166 -8.53 3.30 19.44
C ARG A 166 -8.20 3.75 20.87
N GLY A 167 -6.97 3.47 21.31
CA GLY A 167 -6.48 3.88 22.62
C GLY A 167 -7.09 3.07 23.76
N LEU A 168 -7.48 1.83 23.48
CA LEU A 168 -8.00 0.90 24.45
C LEU A 168 -6.85 0.20 25.19
N GLU A 169 -7.12 -0.24 26.41
CA GLU A 169 -6.16 -1.01 27.20
C GLU A 169 -6.16 -2.47 26.72
N SER A 170 -4.97 -2.99 26.41
CA SER A 170 -4.79 -4.39 26.04
C SER A 170 -5.22 -5.31 27.18
N GLY A 171 -5.87 -6.42 26.84
CA GLY A 171 -6.33 -7.42 27.81
C GLY A 171 -7.64 -7.07 28.55
N THR A 172 -8.21 -5.89 28.34
CA THR A 172 -9.48 -5.46 28.95
C THR A 172 -10.67 -5.75 28.02
N ALA A 173 -11.77 -6.29 28.56
CA ALA A 173 -12.98 -6.56 27.77
C ALA A 173 -13.81 -5.29 27.54
N TYR A 174 -14.13 -4.99 26.28
CA TYR A 174 -14.97 -3.85 25.90
C TYR A 174 -16.26 -4.32 25.22
N TYR A 175 -17.38 -3.87 25.77
CA TYR A 175 -18.73 -4.03 25.23
C TYR A 175 -19.05 -2.86 24.30
N VAL A 176 -19.66 -3.14 23.16
CA VAL A 176 -19.99 -2.12 22.15
C VAL A 176 -21.45 -2.23 21.73
N GLN A 177 -22.13 -1.10 21.61
CA GLN A 177 -23.47 -0.99 21.05
C GLN A 177 -23.55 0.16 20.04
N VAL A 178 -24.46 0.04 19.07
CA VAL A 178 -24.65 1.04 18.02
C VAL A 178 -26.10 1.48 17.95
N SER A 179 -26.35 2.78 17.87
CA SER A 179 -27.69 3.37 17.72
C SER A 179 -27.78 4.18 16.42
N ALA A 180 -28.93 4.16 15.77
CA ALA A 180 -29.21 4.99 14.59
C ALA A 180 -29.95 6.29 14.98
N TYR A 181 -29.76 7.35 14.20
CA TYR A 181 -30.38 8.66 14.44
C TYR A 181 -31.09 9.19 13.19
N ASN A 182 -32.20 9.89 13.40
CA ASN A 182 -32.82 10.75 12.41
C ASN A 182 -33.33 12.04 13.07
N MET A 183 -34.10 12.85 12.34
CA MET A 183 -34.71 14.09 12.87
C MET A 183 -35.59 13.94 14.12
N LYS A 184 -35.95 12.71 14.54
CA LYS A 184 -36.67 12.43 15.79
C LYS A 184 -35.77 12.10 16.97
N GLY A 185 -34.49 11.84 16.74
CA GLY A 185 -33.54 11.47 17.78
C GLY A 185 -32.91 10.09 17.57
N TRP A 186 -32.28 9.60 18.63
CA TRP A 186 -31.64 8.30 18.69
C TRP A 186 -32.69 7.19 18.87
N GLY A 187 -32.58 6.15 18.04
CA GLY A 187 -33.30 4.89 18.20
C GLY A 187 -32.70 4.01 19.30
N PRO A 188 -33.29 2.81 19.54
CA PRO A 188 -32.74 1.86 20.49
C PRO A 188 -31.34 1.37 20.07
N PRO A 189 -30.44 1.08 21.04
CA PRO A 189 -29.12 0.53 20.75
C PRO A 189 -29.20 -0.96 20.36
N GLN A 190 -28.34 -1.37 19.43
CA GLN A 190 -28.06 -2.77 19.13
C GLN A 190 -26.71 -3.15 19.72
N ALA A 191 -26.68 -4.14 20.61
CA ALA A 191 -25.44 -4.73 21.11
C ALA A 191 -24.71 -5.49 19.99
N SER A 192 -23.39 -5.42 20.03
CA SER A 192 -22.54 -6.14 19.08
C SER A 192 -22.54 -7.65 19.29
N VAL A 193 -22.15 -8.37 18.25
CA VAL A 193 -21.84 -9.80 18.27
C VAL A 193 -20.40 -9.99 17.78
N PRO A 194 -19.51 -10.64 18.56
CA PRO A 194 -19.68 -11.00 19.98
C PRO A 194 -19.97 -9.78 20.87
N PRO A 195 -20.59 -9.97 22.07
CA PRO A 195 -21.01 -8.87 22.95
C PRO A 195 -19.86 -8.03 23.48
N PHE A 196 -18.66 -8.59 23.54
CA PHE A 196 -17.44 -7.88 23.88
C PHE A 196 -16.26 -8.39 23.05
N ALA A 197 -15.21 -7.59 22.98
CA ALA A 197 -13.91 -7.98 22.46
C ALA A 197 -12.82 -7.52 23.41
N ILE A 198 -11.71 -8.27 23.44
CA ILE A 198 -10.52 -7.94 24.23
C ILE A 198 -9.44 -7.51 23.23
N PRO A 199 -9.06 -6.21 23.16
CA PRO A 199 -7.93 -5.76 22.38
C PRO A 199 -6.70 -6.60 22.73
N SER A 200 -6.17 -7.29 21.73
CA SER A 200 -5.05 -8.21 21.90
C SER A 200 -4.32 -8.45 20.59
N ASN A 201 -3.10 -8.95 20.70
CA ASN A 201 -2.28 -9.32 19.56
C ASN A 201 -1.52 -10.62 19.86
N TRP A 202 -1.17 -11.38 18.82
CA TRP A 202 -0.40 -12.63 18.91
C TRP A 202 0.86 -12.52 19.76
N ARG A 203 1.50 -11.34 19.82
CA ARG A 203 2.71 -11.06 20.63
C ARG A 203 2.48 -11.13 22.14
N GLU A 204 1.23 -11.10 22.58
CA GLU A 204 0.86 -11.12 24.00
C GLU A 204 0.61 -12.55 24.52
N TYR A 205 0.80 -13.58 23.67
CA TYR A 205 0.59 -14.98 24.04
C TYR A 205 1.66 -15.54 24.98
N ASP A 206 2.94 -15.33 24.69
CA ASP A 206 4.06 -15.93 25.43
C ASP A 206 4.77 -14.93 26.38
N GLY A 207 4.32 -13.68 26.40
CA GLY A 207 4.92 -12.59 27.17
C GLY A 207 6.35 -12.25 26.74
N ARG A 208 6.86 -12.81 25.63
CA ARG A 208 8.21 -12.54 25.16
C ARG A 208 8.24 -11.20 24.45
N ALA A 209 9.31 -10.44 24.67
CA ALA A 209 9.57 -9.27 23.85
C ALA A 209 9.69 -9.70 22.37
N PRO A 210 9.12 -8.94 21.42
CA PRO A 210 9.29 -9.22 20.00
C PRO A 210 10.77 -9.41 19.64
N ARG A 211 11.11 -10.43 18.84
CA ARG A 211 12.50 -10.77 18.47
C ARG A 211 13.32 -9.58 17.95
N ARG A 212 12.66 -8.57 17.36
CA ARG A 212 13.29 -7.39 16.74
C ARG A 212 12.91 -6.04 17.36
N ARG A 213 12.22 -6.01 18.50
CA ARG A 213 11.82 -4.72 19.13
C ARG A 213 13.06 -3.87 19.41
N GLY A 214 13.08 -2.63 18.94
CA GLY A 214 14.16 -1.68 19.21
C GLY A 214 15.40 -1.84 18.32
N GLN A 215 15.46 -2.87 17.47
CA GLN A 215 16.66 -3.13 16.65
C GLN A 215 16.80 -2.15 15.47
N ALA A 216 15.68 -1.76 14.85
CA ALA A 216 15.69 -0.78 13.78
C ALA A 216 16.10 0.60 14.32
N GLU A 217 15.51 1.02 15.44
CA GLU A 217 15.83 2.29 16.11
C GLU A 217 17.29 2.30 16.61
N ALA A 218 17.79 1.17 17.12
CA ALA A 218 19.19 1.04 17.49
C ALA A 218 20.12 1.12 16.26
N LEU A 219 19.73 0.53 15.13
CA LEU A 219 20.50 0.59 13.88
C LEU A 219 20.52 2.02 13.31
N ASP A 220 19.39 2.72 13.31
CA ASP A 220 19.30 4.12 12.89
C ASP A 220 20.14 5.03 13.78
N HIS A 221 20.10 4.80 15.10
CA HIS A 221 20.95 5.50 16.04
C HIS A 221 22.44 5.24 15.78
N LEU A 222 22.82 3.97 15.55
CA LEU A 222 24.19 3.60 15.16
C LEU A 222 24.63 4.27 13.85
N LEU A 223 23.75 4.28 12.83
CA LEU A 223 24.03 4.93 11.55
C LEU A 223 24.21 6.44 11.73
N GLY A 224 23.38 7.08 12.55
CA GLY A 224 23.52 8.49 12.93
C GLY A 224 24.85 8.78 13.64
N GLN A 225 25.27 7.91 14.56
CA GLN A 225 26.58 8.02 15.21
C GLN A 225 27.74 7.89 14.22
N VAL A 226 27.68 6.93 13.30
CA VAL A 226 28.72 6.75 12.26
C VAL A 226 28.82 7.99 11.37
N LYS A 227 27.67 8.54 10.93
CA LYS A 227 27.60 9.75 10.10
C LYS A 227 28.18 10.97 10.81
N THR A 228 27.83 11.20 12.07
CA THR A 228 28.33 12.34 12.87
C THR A 228 29.83 12.24 13.14
N VAL A 229 30.35 11.07 13.52
CA VAL A 229 31.79 10.86 13.70
C VAL A 229 32.55 11.11 12.38
N HIS A 230 32.03 10.63 11.25
CA HIS A 230 32.69 10.84 9.96
C HIS A 230 32.65 12.30 9.51
N GLN A 231 31.57 13.05 9.77
CA GLN A 231 31.53 14.50 9.52
C GLN A 231 32.67 15.24 10.24
N HIS A 232 33.07 14.78 11.44
CA HIS A 232 34.18 15.35 12.20
C HIS A 232 35.57 14.82 11.79
N CYS A 233 35.66 13.65 11.13
CA CYS A 233 36.92 13.09 10.62
C CYS A 233 37.27 13.55 9.20
N VAL A 234 36.38 14.27 8.50
CA VAL A 234 36.74 14.91 7.23
C VAL A 234 37.76 16.01 7.55
N CYS A 235 39.03 15.75 7.26
CA CYS A 235 39.99 16.83 7.05
C CYS A 235 39.37 17.76 6.00
N HIS A 236 38.92 18.94 6.44
CA HIS A 236 38.61 20.07 5.57
C HIS A 236 39.91 20.56 4.90
N GLU A 237 40.50 19.73 4.05
CA GLU A 237 41.13 20.29 2.86
C GLU A 237 40.04 20.31 1.79
N PRO A 238 39.50 21.49 1.41
CA PRO A 238 38.90 21.56 0.09
C PRO A 238 39.98 21.05 -0.84
N CYS A 239 39.70 20.01 -1.62
CA CYS A 239 40.55 19.66 -2.74
C CYS A 239 40.45 20.82 -3.73
N LYS A 240 41.17 21.92 -3.43
CA LYS A 240 41.61 22.87 -4.44
C LYS A 240 42.36 22.00 -5.42
N ASN A 241 41.95 22.04 -6.68
CA ASN A 241 42.79 21.59 -7.79
C ASN A 241 44.22 22.08 -7.52
N GLN A 242 45.10 21.19 -7.03
CA GLN A 242 46.47 21.56 -6.77
C GLN A 242 47.11 21.86 -8.12
N PRO A 243 47.73 23.04 -8.32
CA PRO A 243 48.64 23.20 -9.43
C PRO A 243 49.84 22.30 -9.14
N GLN A 244 50.02 21.32 -10.03
CA GLN A 244 51.23 20.52 -10.28
C GLN A 244 52.37 20.79 -9.29
N SER A 245 52.54 19.93 -8.29
CA SER A 245 53.81 19.87 -7.59
C SER A 245 54.86 19.33 -8.58
N ARG A 246 55.83 20.18 -8.92
CA ARG A 246 56.97 19.83 -9.74
C ARG A 246 57.80 18.78 -8.99
N LYS A 247 57.73 17.49 -9.38
CA LYS A 247 58.86 16.55 -9.26
C LYS A 247 58.89 15.50 -10.39
N HIS A 248 59.98 15.61 -11.14
CA HIS A 248 60.70 14.65 -11.97
C HIS A 248 59.95 13.79 -13.01
N SER A 249 60.09 14.26 -14.25
CA SER A 249 60.01 13.54 -15.52
C SER A 249 60.63 12.14 -15.47
N VAL A 250 59.81 11.11 -15.71
CA VAL A 250 60.11 10.02 -16.65
C VAL A 250 58.81 9.70 -17.40
N SER A 251 58.89 9.64 -18.73
CA SER A 251 57.77 9.62 -19.67
C SER A 251 56.74 8.53 -19.41
N LYS A 252 55.60 8.88 -18.83
CA LYS A 252 54.37 8.07 -18.93
C LYS A 252 53.58 8.56 -20.14
N SER A 253 53.49 7.66 -21.12
CA SER A 253 52.72 7.68 -22.37
C SER A 253 51.65 8.78 -22.50
N LEU A 254 51.64 9.43 -23.68
CA LEU A 254 50.64 10.39 -24.20
C LEU A 254 49.17 9.95 -24.04
N LYS A 255 48.89 8.70 -23.64
CA LYS A 255 47.56 8.16 -23.35
C LYS A 255 46.86 8.83 -22.16
N HIS A 256 47.57 9.51 -21.25
CA HIS A 256 46.96 10.21 -20.10
C HIS A 256 46.65 11.70 -20.34
N LEU A 257 46.97 12.25 -21.52
CA LEU A 257 46.61 13.64 -21.90
C LEU A 257 45.16 13.77 -22.39
N PHE A 258 44.48 12.64 -22.63
CA PHE A 258 43.04 12.59 -22.89
C PHE A 258 42.37 12.04 -21.63
N HIS A 259 41.65 12.88 -20.89
CA HIS A 259 40.74 12.39 -19.86
C HIS A 259 39.68 11.49 -20.52
N PRO A 260 39.56 10.19 -20.22
CA PRO A 260 38.60 9.32 -20.92
C PRO A 260 37.13 9.50 -20.48
N GLY A 261 36.81 10.38 -19.54
CA GLY A 261 35.62 10.20 -18.69
C GLY A 261 34.39 11.09 -18.90
N SER A 262 34.21 11.78 -20.03
CA SER A 262 33.05 12.70 -20.21
C SER A 262 31.97 12.22 -21.17
N LYS A 263 32.03 10.97 -21.64
CA LYS A 263 31.07 10.44 -22.62
C LYS A 263 30.69 9.00 -22.30
N PHE A 264 29.48 8.61 -22.68
CA PHE A 264 29.03 7.23 -22.64
C PHE A 264 29.84 6.34 -23.60
N LEU A 265 30.01 5.08 -23.21
CA LEU A 265 30.70 4.11 -24.04
C LEU A 265 29.86 3.68 -25.23
N LYS A 266 30.51 3.53 -26.39
CA LYS A 266 29.86 3.06 -27.63
C LYS A 266 30.03 1.57 -27.89
N THR A 267 31.12 1.00 -27.40
CA THR A 267 31.51 -0.40 -27.64
C THR A 267 32.05 -0.98 -26.36
N LEU A 268 31.63 -2.21 -26.04
CA LEU A 268 32.09 -2.92 -24.85
C LEU A 268 33.33 -3.76 -25.18
N LYS A 269 34.28 -3.76 -24.25
CA LYS A 269 35.35 -4.77 -24.16
C LYS A 269 35.05 -5.69 -22.98
N ARG A 270 35.75 -6.82 -22.86
CA ARG A 270 35.63 -7.69 -21.68
C ARG A 270 35.77 -6.87 -20.39
N GLY A 271 34.72 -6.85 -19.56
CA GLY A 271 34.69 -6.02 -18.36
C GLY A 271 33.30 -5.95 -17.70
N LEU A 272 33.26 -5.19 -16.60
CA LEU A 272 32.08 -4.87 -15.80
C LEU A 272 31.63 -3.44 -16.08
N TYR A 273 30.34 -3.24 -16.28
CA TYR A 273 29.75 -1.96 -16.69
C TYR A 273 28.50 -1.62 -15.90
N LEU A 274 28.23 -0.33 -15.77
CA LEU A 274 26.98 0.23 -15.25
C LEU A 274 26.16 0.78 -16.40
N THR A 275 24.88 0.43 -16.45
CA THR A 275 23.92 1.03 -17.37
C THR A 275 22.67 1.48 -16.64
N ALA A 276 22.12 2.62 -17.05
CA ALA A 276 20.93 3.21 -16.44
C ALA A 276 19.82 3.35 -17.50
N ILE A 277 18.70 2.66 -17.27
CA ILE A 277 17.54 2.65 -18.15
C ILE A 277 16.44 3.50 -17.52
N PHE A 278 16.28 4.70 -18.06
CA PHE A 278 15.15 5.56 -17.76
C PHE A 278 14.07 5.30 -18.81
N TYR A 279 12.85 5.05 -18.37
CA TYR A 279 11.74 4.75 -19.27
C TYR A 279 10.50 5.57 -18.92
N LYS A 280 9.71 5.83 -19.95
CA LYS A 280 8.41 6.50 -19.86
C LYS A 280 7.52 5.96 -20.98
N ASP A 281 6.41 5.34 -20.63
CA ASP A 281 5.56 4.60 -21.56
C ASP A 281 6.43 3.57 -22.33
N ASP A 282 6.34 3.53 -23.67
CA ASP A 282 7.16 2.69 -24.54
C ASP A 282 8.49 3.32 -24.99
N ASN A 283 8.92 4.41 -24.34
CA ASN A 283 10.16 5.12 -24.68
C ASN A 283 11.22 4.91 -23.60
N ILE A 284 12.48 4.84 -24.04
CA ILE A 284 13.64 4.84 -23.15
C ILE A 284 14.59 5.98 -23.48
N LEU A 285 15.35 6.40 -22.48
CA LEU A 285 16.37 7.41 -22.61
C LEU A 285 17.64 6.80 -23.23
N VAL A 286 18.10 7.39 -24.33
CA VAL A 286 19.31 6.99 -25.06
C VAL A 286 20.19 8.20 -25.34
N THR A 287 21.45 7.97 -25.66
CA THR A 287 22.35 9.03 -26.14
C THR A 287 21.85 9.63 -27.45
N HIS A 288 22.40 10.78 -27.86
CA HIS A 288 22.09 11.39 -29.16
C HIS A 288 22.41 10.49 -30.38
N GLU A 289 23.18 9.42 -30.18
CA GLU A 289 23.52 8.42 -31.20
C GLU A 289 22.65 7.16 -31.11
N ASP A 290 21.52 7.22 -30.41
CA ASP A 290 20.57 6.10 -30.21
C ASP A 290 21.18 4.88 -29.51
N GLN A 291 22.09 5.12 -28.57
CA GLN A 291 22.73 4.08 -27.77
C GLN A 291 22.28 4.15 -26.30
N ILE A 292 22.21 2.99 -25.65
CA ILE A 292 21.95 2.92 -24.21
C ILE A 292 23.09 3.62 -23.44
N PRO A 293 22.80 4.43 -22.40
CA PRO A 293 23.82 5.01 -21.54
C PRO A 293 24.61 3.93 -20.78
N VAL A 294 25.92 3.86 -20.99
CA VAL A 294 26.82 2.89 -20.35
C VAL A 294 28.11 3.54 -19.89
N VAL A 295 28.58 3.16 -18.70
CA VAL A 295 29.85 3.59 -18.09
C VAL A 295 30.66 2.35 -17.67
N GLU A 296 31.99 2.41 -17.83
CA GLU A 296 32.91 1.36 -17.37
C GLU A 296 33.04 1.35 -15.85
N ILE A 297 33.02 0.17 -15.26
CA ILE A 297 33.40 -0.04 -13.85
C ILE A 297 34.81 -0.61 -13.80
N ASP A 298 35.04 -1.77 -14.42
CA ASP A 298 36.33 -2.45 -14.35
C ASP A 298 36.60 -3.32 -15.59
N ASP A 299 37.78 -3.21 -16.18
CA ASP A 299 38.26 -4.00 -17.31
C ASP A 299 38.98 -5.30 -16.89
N THR A 300 39.28 -5.47 -15.59
CA THR A 300 40.09 -6.58 -15.04
C THR A 300 39.37 -7.39 -13.97
N TYR A 301 38.04 -7.51 -14.10
CA TYR A 301 37.16 -8.07 -13.07
C TYR A 301 37.44 -9.54 -12.68
N SER A 302 37.37 -9.85 -11.38
CA SER A 302 37.69 -11.16 -10.76
C SER A 302 36.47 -11.90 -10.19
N CYS A 303 36.62 -13.19 -9.84
CA CYS A 303 35.58 -14.22 -9.64
C CYS A 303 34.46 -14.02 -8.57
N LEU A 304 34.31 -12.86 -7.90
CA LEU A 304 33.37 -12.65 -6.77
C LEU A 304 32.14 -11.79 -7.10
N LEU A 305 31.67 -11.83 -8.36
CA LEU A 305 30.60 -10.96 -8.88
C LEU A 305 29.39 -10.79 -7.97
N MET A 306 28.91 -11.89 -7.40
CA MET A 306 27.66 -11.86 -6.65
C MET A 306 27.77 -11.04 -5.36
N GLN A 307 28.91 -11.10 -4.65
CA GLN A 307 29.05 -10.33 -3.39
C GLN A 307 29.14 -8.84 -3.64
N ASP A 308 29.89 -8.42 -4.66
CA ASP A 308 29.99 -7.00 -5.02
C ASP A 308 28.69 -6.48 -5.63
N PHE A 309 27.97 -7.32 -6.39
CA PHE A 309 26.64 -7.00 -6.89
C PHE A 309 25.63 -6.80 -5.75
N LEU A 310 25.56 -7.71 -4.78
CA LEU A 310 24.68 -7.56 -3.59
C LEU A 310 25.07 -6.37 -2.70
N TRP A 311 26.35 -5.99 -2.69
CA TRP A 311 26.77 -4.75 -2.06
C TRP A 311 26.28 -3.54 -2.86
N PHE A 312 26.40 -3.57 -4.18
CA PHE A 312 25.94 -2.51 -5.07
C PHE A 312 24.43 -2.29 -4.98
N THR A 313 23.62 -3.35 -4.87
CA THR A 313 22.15 -3.24 -4.68
C THR A 313 21.78 -2.55 -3.36
N LYS A 314 22.60 -2.66 -2.32
CA LYS A 314 22.39 -1.91 -1.07
C LYS A 314 22.80 -0.44 -1.21
N VAL A 315 23.89 -0.19 -1.92
CA VAL A 315 24.36 1.17 -2.22
C VAL A 315 23.34 1.94 -3.08
N SER A 316 22.60 1.26 -3.96
CA SER A 316 21.53 1.90 -4.74
C SER A 316 20.39 2.45 -3.91
N CYS A 317 20.22 2.04 -2.65
CA CYS A 317 19.25 2.64 -1.74
C CYS A 317 19.76 3.95 -1.10
N MET A 318 20.97 4.41 -1.45
CA MET A 318 21.64 5.55 -0.84
C MET A 318 22.28 6.47 -1.89
N TRP A 319 21.59 6.74 -3.00
CA TRP A 319 22.11 7.54 -4.13
C TRP A 319 22.63 8.93 -3.72
N ASP A 320 22.01 9.56 -2.72
CA ASP A 320 22.42 10.88 -2.22
C ASP A 320 23.74 10.86 -1.43
N GLU A 321 24.12 9.69 -0.91
CA GLU A 321 25.28 9.51 -0.04
C GLU A 321 26.54 9.04 -0.80
N ILE A 322 26.45 8.92 -2.13
CA ILE A 322 27.54 8.37 -2.97
C ILE A 322 28.83 9.18 -2.84
N LEU A 323 28.72 10.52 -2.76
CA LEU A 323 29.89 11.39 -2.57
C LEU A 323 30.60 11.10 -1.23
N TRP A 324 29.83 10.89 -0.17
CA TRP A 324 30.34 10.55 1.16
C TRP A 324 30.96 9.15 1.16
N LEU A 325 30.26 8.13 0.64
CA LEU A 325 30.77 6.76 0.51
C LEU A 325 32.09 6.72 -0.26
N ARG A 326 32.20 7.51 -1.34
CA ARG A 326 33.42 7.62 -2.12
C ARG A 326 34.58 8.15 -1.29
N GLN A 327 34.37 9.17 -0.46
CA GLN A 327 35.41 9.72 0.41
C GLN A 327 35.87 8.69 1.45
N CYS A 328 34.95 7.95 2.08
CA CYS A 328 35.28 6.88 3.03
C CYS A 328 36.16 5.79 2.40
N VAL A 329 35.84 5.37 1.17
CA VAL A 329 36.61 4.32 0.48
C VAL A 329 37.91 4.86 -0.14
N THR A 330 38.00 6.17 -0.43
CA THR A 330 39.19 6.80 -1.02
C THR A 330 40.44 6.63 -0.17
N VAL A 331 40.31 6.68 1.16
CA VAL A 331 41.43 6.44 2.10
C VAL A 331 42.01 5.02 1.95
N SER A 332 41.21 4.09 1.42
CA SER A 332 41.59 2.71 1.15
C SER A 332 42.18 2.49 -0.25
N GLN A 333 42.40 3.53 -1.07
CA GLN A 333 43.02 3.38 -2.40
C GLN A 333 44.45 2.83 -2.37
N SER A 334 45.15 3.00 -1.25
CA SER A 334 46.47 2.39 -0.98
C SER A 334 46.38 0.92 -0.57
N SER A 335 45.17 0.37 -0.42
CA SER A 335 44.95 -1.03 -0.03
C SER A 335 45.21 -1.98 -1.21
N CYS A 336 45.85 -3.11 -0.89
CA CYS A 336 46.03 -4.22 -1.83
C CYS A 336 44.76 -5.07 -2.02
N SER A 337 43.63 -4.71 -1.39
CA SER A 337 42.38 -5.46 -1.48
C SER A 337 41.66 -5.20 -2.82
N CYS A 338 41.58 -6.23 -3.66
CA CYS A 338 40.85 -6.17 -4.93
C CYS A 338 39.34 -5.85 -4.76
N ILE A 339 38.75 -6.25 -3.63
CA ILE A 339 37.34 -5.98 -3.30
C ILE A 339 37.13 -4.48 -3.07
N LEU A 340 37.98 -3.84 -2.26
CA LEU A 340 37.86 -2.40 -2.00
C LEU A 340 38.13 -1.57 -3.26
N GLN A 341 39.06 -2.01 -4.10
CA GLN A 341 39.32 -1.38 -5.39
C GLN A 341 38.12 -1.47 -6.33
N THR A 342 37.49 -2.64 -6.44
CA THR A 342 36.27 -2.84 -7.24
C THR A 342 35.14 -1.95 -6.76
N ARG A 343 34.85 -1.95 -5.45
CA ARG A 343 33.78 -1.12 -4.86
C ARG A 343 34.05 0.37 -5.04
N PHE A 344 35.30 0.80 -4.94
CA PHE A 344 35.69 2.17 -5.25
C PHE A 344 35.42 2.53 -6.72
N LYS A 345 35.79 1.65 -7.67
CA LYS A 345 35.50 1.82 -9.09
C LYS A 345 33.98 1.86 -9.38
N MET A 346 33.18 1.06 -8.67
CA MET A 346 31.72 1.13 -8.74
C MET A 346 31.18 2.50 -8.32
N LEU A 347 31.68 3.06 -7.21
CA LEU A 347 31.29 4.41 -6.76
C LEU A 347 31.69 5.49 -7.77
N LEU A 348 32.88 5.36 -8.39
CA LEU A 348 33.29 6.26 -9.47
C LEU A 348 32.37 6.19 -10.69
N ALA A 349 32.00 4.98 -11.11
CA ALA A 349 31.08 4.78 -12.23
C ALA A 349 29.68 5.35 -11.94
N ILE A 350 29.19 5.21 -10.70
CA ILE A 350 27.93 5.84 -10.26
C ILE A 350 28.04 7.36 -10.37
N SER A 351 29.06 7.98 -9.77
CA SER A 351 29.24 9.44 -9.84
C SER A 351 29.39 9.95 -11.27
N GLN A 352 30.07 9.19 -12.14
CA GLN A 352 30.18 9.51 -13.56
C GLN A 352 28.81 9.42 -14.26
N MET A 353 28.04 8.37 -14.02
CA MET A 353 26.69 8.21 -14.58
C MET A 353 25.76 9.35 -14.12
N GLN A 354 25.75 9.67 -12.82
CA GLN A 354 24.98 10.78 -12.25
C GLN A 354 25.36 12.11 -12.88
N GLY A 355 26.68 12.37 -13.03
CA GLY A 355 27.18 13.59 -13.66
C GLY A 355 26.84 13.71 -15.14
N LEU A 356 26.86 12.61 -15.90
CA LEU A 356 26.52 12.62 -17.33
C LEU A 356 25.03 12.76 -17.60
N LEU A 357 24.18 12.18 -16.75
CA LEU A 357 22.72 12.27 -16.88
C LEU A 357 22.13 13.51 -16.19
N GLY A 358 22.88 14.13 -15.28
CA GLY A 358 22.41 15.26 -14.47
C GLY A 358 21.36 14.87 -13.42
N ILE A 359 21.36 13.61 -12.97
CA ILE A 359 20.39 13.09 -11.99
C ILE A 359 21.09 12.27 -10.91
N GLN A 360 20.69 12.46 -9.65
CA GLN A 360 21.24 11.70 -8.52
C GLN A 360 20.65 10.29 -8.45
N ASP A 361 19.33 10.18 -8.41
CA ASP A 361 18.66 8.89 -8.31
C ASP A 361 18.63 8.17 -9.68
N LEU A 362 19.41 7.09 -9.78
CA LEU A 362 19.55 6.23 -10.97
C LEU A 362 18.49 5.11 -11.03
N GLY A 363 17.58 5.03 -10.06
CA GLY A 363 16.53 4.02 -9.97
C GLY A 363 16.94 2.75 -9.23
N GLN A 364 16.16 1.68 -9.44
CA GLN A 364 16.34 0.39 -8.79
C GLN A 364 17.26 -0.51 -9.61
N VAL A 365 18.14 -1.25 -8.95
CA VAL A 365 19.00 -2.24 -9.61
C VAL A 365 18.16 -3.46 -9.97
N PHE A 366 18.20 -3.87 -11.23
CA PHE A 366 17.57 -5.13 -11.66
C PHE A 366 18.26 -6.31 -10.98
N PHE A 367 17.49 -7.23 -10.41
CA PHE A 367 17.96 -8.26 -9.46
C PHE A 367 19.02 -9.25 -10.00
N GLU A 368 19.28 -9.25 -11.31
CA GLU A 368 20.32 -10.06 -11.94
C GLU A 368 21.13 -9.24 -12.97
N PRO A 369 22.47 -9.35 -12.97
CA PRO A 369 23.28 -8.70 -13.98
C PRO A 369 23.12 -9.40 -15.35
N VAL A 370 23.14 -8.61 -16.44
CA VAL A 370 23.10 -9.16 -17.81
C VAL A 370 24.52 -9.55 -18.21
N LYS A 371 24.70 -10.80 -18.67
CA LYS A 371 26.00 -11.33 -19.09
C LYS A 371 25.95 -11.79 -20.54
N ASP A 372 27.04 -11.61 -21.26
CA ASP A 372 27.24 -12.25 -22.56
C ASP A 372 28.32 -13.34 -22.52
N LYS A 373 28.45 -14.05 -23.64
CA LYS A 373 29.44 -15.12 -23.80
C LYS A 373 30.89 -14.61 -23.89
N GLN A 374 31.08 -13.33 -24.21
CA GLN A 374 32.40 -12.69 -24.28
C GLN A 374 32.94 -12.35 -22.87
N GLY A 375 32.09 -12.44 -21.85
CA GLY A 375 32.42 -12.16 -20.46
C GLY A 375 32.15 -10.70 -20.06
N ASN A 376 31.37 -9.96 -20.85
CA ASN A 376 30.88 -8.64 -20.46
C ASN A 376 29.72 -8.78 -19.49
N ILE A 377 29.71 -7.93 -18.46
CA ILE A 377 28.68 -7.93 -17.42
C ILE A 377 28.11 -6.52 -17.29
N LEU A 378 26.79 -6.40 -17.38
CA LEU A 378 26.06 -5.15 -17.16
C LEU A 378 25.29 -5.23 -15.83
N ILE A 379 25.59 -4.29 -14.93
CA ILE A 379 24.70 -3.93 -13.83
C ILE A 379 23.69 -2.94 -14.40
N VAL A 380 22.40 -3.29 -14.34
CA VAL A 380 21.31 -2.54 -14.94
C VAL A 380 20.52 -1.84 -13.84
N THR A 381 20.36 -0.53 -13.93
CA THR A 381 19.39 0.22 -13.12
C THR A 381 18.17 0.58 -13.98
N LEU A 382 16.99 0.57 -13.36
CA LEU A 382 15.70 0.83 -13.99
C LEU A 382 15.01 1.98 -13.24
N LYS A 383 14.50 2.96 -13.98
CA LYS A 383 13.75 4.09 -13.40
C LYS A 383 12.59 4.51 -14.28
N GLU A 384 11.39 4.50 -13.71
CA GLU A 384 10.20 5.07 -14.35
C GLU A 384 10.18 6.59 -14.16
N VAL A 385 10.02 7.33 -15.24
CA VAL A 385 9.97 8.80 -15.21
C VAL A 385 8.52 9.25 -15.41
N LYS A 386 7.83 9.56 -14.30
CA LYS A 386 6.41 9.97 -14.30
C LYS A 386 6.19 11.41 -14.76
N THR A 387 7.13 12.31 -14.45
CA THR A 387 7.06 13.74 -14.80
C THR A 387 7.92 14.06 -16.02
N ASN A 388 7.68 15.18 -16.71
CA ASN A 388 8.53 15.62 -17.81
C ASN A 388 9.85 16.19 -17.28
N GLN A 389 10.76 15.31 -16.89
CA GLN A 389 12.13 15.68 -16.51
C GLN A 389 12.99 15.88 -17.76
N THR A 390 13.75 16.98 -17.79
CA THR A 390 14.75 17.25 -18.83
C THR A 390 16.09 16.66 -18.43
N PHE A 391 16.71 15.93 -19.35
CA PHE A 391 18.04 15.34 -19.16
C PHE A 391 19.02 15.98 -20.15
N GLU A 392 20.28 16.11 -19.75
CA GLU A 392 21.34 16.62 -20.61
C GLU A 392 21.99 15.48 -21.41
N SER A 393 22.38 15.75 -22.66
CA SER A 393 23.14 14.81 -23.51
C SER A 393 22.44 13.50 -23.92
N VAL A 394 21.13 13.39 -23.70
CA VAL A 394 20.30 12.21 -24.00
C VAL A 394 18.94 12.60 -24.56
N ARG A 395 18.23 11.65 -25.17
CA ARG A 395 16.91 11.83 -25.79
C ARG A 395 16.02 10.61 -25.60
N TRP A 396 14.71 10.83 -25.62
CA TRP A 396 13.71 9.76 -25.56
C TRP A 396 13.53 9.09 -26.93
N VAL A 397 13.61 7.76 -26.97
CA VAL A 397 13.41 6.97 -28.19
C VAL A 397 12.48 5.79 -27.91
N PRO A 398 11.50 5.52 -28.79
CA PRO A 398 10.66 4.34 -28.69
C PRO A 398 11.49 3.05 -28.75
N ILE A 399 11.23 2.10 -27.84
CA ILE A 399 11.94 0.82 -27.74
C ILE A 399 11.93 0.07 -29.08
N CYS A 400 10.78 0.09 -29.78
CA CYS A 400 10.61 -0.58 -31.07
C CYS A 400 11.62 -0.10 -32.12
N LYS A 401 11.98 1.20 -32.13
CA LYS A 401 12.95 1.76 -33.09
C LYS A 401 14.34 1.15 -32.89
N LEU A 402 14.77 1.05 -31.63
CA LEU A 402 16.07 0.47 -31.26
C LEU A 402 16.13 -1.03 -31.57
N GLN A 403 15.03 -1.74 -31.37
CA GLN A 403 14.96 -3.16 -31.72
C GLN A 403 14.95 -3.39 -33.24
N THR A 404 14.29 -2.52 -34.02
CA THR A 404 14.28 -2.62 -35.49
C THR A 404 15.61 -2.28 -36.13
N SER A 405 16.33 -1.25 -35.65
CA SER A 405 17.65 -0.89 -36.19
C SER A 405 18.66 -2.03 -36.01
N ARG A 406 18.48 -2.85 -34.97
CA ARG A 406 19.29 -4.05 -34.78
C ARG A 406 18.93 -5.17 -35.74
N LYS A 407 17.64 -5.44 -36.01
CA LYS A 407 17.22 -6.51 -36.94
C LYS A 407 17.77 -6.32 -38.36
N SER A 408 18.10 -5.09 -38.76
CA SER A 408 18.72 -4.77 -40.06
C SER A 408 20.23 -5.03 -40.13
N VAL A 409 20.91 -5.24 -38.99
CA VAL A 409 22.30 -5.69 -38.94
C VAL A 409 22.26 -7.21 -38.85
N SER A 410 22.88 -7.92 -39.80
CA SER A 410 23.02 -9.38 -39.77
C SER A 410 23.33 -9.84 -38.35
N SER A 411 22.44 -10.64 -37.74
CA SER A 411 22.55 -11.02 -36.34
C SER A 411 23.96 -11.57 -36.09
N PRO A 412 24.76 -11.00 -35.18
CA PRO A 412 26.02 -11.63 -34.81
C PRO A 412 25.72 -13.07 -34.35
N GLU A 413 26.61 -14.02 -34.67
CA GLU A 413 26.44 -15.43 -34.25
C GLU A 413 26.21 -15.55 -32.73
N GLU A 414 26.68 -14.57 -31.95
CA GLU A 414 26.43 -14.44 -30.53
C GLU A 414 26.05 -13.00 -30.12
N PRO A 415 24.95 -12.77 -29.39
CA PRO A 415 24.56 -11.44 -28.91
C PRO A 415 25.50 -10.93 -27.81
N THR A 416 25.90 -9.66 -27.91
CA THR A 416 26.61 -8.93 -26.84
C THR A 416 25.69 -8.67 -25.63
N ALA A 417 26.25 -8.21 -24.51
CA ALA A 417 25.44 -7.97 -23.30
C ALA A 417 24.39 -6.85 -23.50
N LEU A 418 24.72 -5.81 -24.27
CA LEU A 418 23.75 -4.80 -24.70
C LEU A 418 22.71 -5.38 -25.66
N ASP A 419 23.08 -6.43 -26.40
CA ASP A 419 22.14 -7.15 -27.23
C ASP A 419 21.11 -7.92 -26.43
N THR A 420 21.57 -8.72 -25.49
CA THR A 420 20.72 -9.43 -24.54
C THR A 420 19.84 -8.48 -23.74
N LEU A 421 20.36 -7.32 -23.32
CA LEU A 421 19.59 -6.30 -22.61
C LEU A 421 18.44 -5.76 -23.48
N LEU A 422 18.73 -5.30 -24.71
CA LEU A 422 17.71 -4.75 -25.61
C LEU A 422 16.64 -5.78 -26.04
N ILE A 423 17.01 -7.06 -26.16
CA ILE A 423 16.07 -8.14 -26.45
C ILE A 423 15.12 -8.36 -25.27
N SER A 424 15.64 -8.32 -24.05
CA SER A 424 14.89 -8.61 -22.81
C SER A 424 14.40 -7.35 -22.08
N ILE A 425 14.46 -6.17 -22.70
CA ILE A 425 14.20 -4.91 -22.02
C ILE A 425 12.74 -4.80 -21.58
N GLN A 426 11.79 -5.22 -22.41
CA GLN A 426 10.36 -5.17 -22.09
C GLN A 426 10.04 -6.02 -20.85
N ASP A 427 10.61 -7.23 -20.75
CA ASP A 427 10.42 -8.11 -19.58
C ASP A 427 10.98 -7.46 -18.30
N LYS A 428 12.13 -6.77 -18.40
CA LYS A 428 12.76 -6.05 -17.28
C LYS A 428 11.94 -4.83 -16.84
N LEU A 429 11.42 -4.05 -17.78
CA LEU A 429 10.55 -2.91 -17.48
C LEU A 429 9.24 -3.38 -16.84
N ALA A 430 8.64 -4.45 -17.37
CA ALA A 430 7.42 -5.02 -16.84
C ALA A 430 7.64 -5.61 -15.43
N TYR A 431 8.78 -6.25 -15.17
CA TYR A 431 9.19 -6.65 -13.82
C TYR A 431 9.24 -5.44 -12.88
N HIS A 432 9.93 -4.35 -13.27
CA HIS A 432 10.10 -3.15 -12.45
C HIS A 432 8.76 -2.46 -12.13
N GLN A 433 7.84 -2.40 -13.08
CA GLN A 433 6.48 -1.89 -12.81
C GLN A 433 5.73 -2.77 -11.81
N ARG A 434 5.90 -4.09 -11.89
CA ARG A 434 5.20 -5.04 -11.01
C ARG A 434 5.82 -5.11 -9.61
N SER A 435 7.13 -4.89 -9.50
CA SER A 435 7.83 -4.87 -8.21
C SER A 435 7.44 -3.68 -7.33
N SER A 436 6.90 -2.60 -7.89
CA SER A 436 6.43 -1.44 -7.10
C SER A 436 5.00 -1.59 -6.56
N HIS A 437 4.31 -2.70 -6.82
CA HIS A 437 2.93 -2.88 -6.35
C HIS A 437 2.91 -3.39 -4.91
N ALA A 438 2.18 -2.67 -4.04
CA ALA A 438 1.95 -3.05 -2.65
C ALA A 438 0.64 -3.84 -2.48
N LEU A 439 0.57 -4.65 -1.42
CA LEU A 439 -0.66 -5.34 -1.04
C LEU A 439 -1.66 -4.39 -0.39
N SER A 440 -2.95 -4.67 -0.60
CA SER A 440 -4.00 -4.04 0.20
C SER A 440 -3.89 -4.46 1.68
N PRO A 441 -4.34 -3.65 2.65
CA PRO A 441 -4.33 -4.03 4.06
C PRO A 441 -5.04 -5.36 4.33
N GLY A 442 -4.45 -6.20 5.19
CA GLY A 442 -5.05 -7.46 5.60
C GLY A 442 -4.07 -8.54 6.05
N LEU A 443 -4.65 -9.67 6.44
CA LEU A 443 -3.94 -10.88 6.81
C LEU A 443 -3.86 -11.81 5.59
N TYR A 444 -2.67 -12.34 5.32
CA TYR A 444 -2.38 -13.18 4.17
C TYR A 444 -1.77 -14.52 4.58
N LEU A 445 -2.04 -15.55 3.78
CA LEU A 445 -1.35 -16.83 3.83
C LEU A 445 -0.30 -16.85 2.72
N GLY A 446 0.98 -16.89 3.09
CA GLY A 446 2.10 -16.95 2.16
C GLY A 446 2.68 -18.36 2.05
N TYR A 447 2.96 -18.82 0.83
CA TYR A 447 3.70 -20.04 0.55
C TYR A 447 5.20 -19.73 0.45
N LEU A 448 6.01 -20.34 1.33
CA LEU A 448 7.47 -20.19 1.31
C LEU A 448 8.12 -21.43 0.69
N LYS A 449 8.58 -21.29 -0.55
CA LYS A 449 9.39 -22.30 -1.26
C LYS A 449 10.74 -21.71 -1.61
N LEU A 450 11.79 -22.38 -1.17
CA LEU A 450 13.18 -21.99 -1.43
C LEU A 450 13.78 -22.86 -2.54
N CYS A 451 14.75 -22.30 -3.25
CA CYS A 451 15.55 -22.98 -4.25
C CYS A 451 17.02 -22.69 -3.98
N SER A 452 17.84 -23.72 -3.81
CA SER A 452 19.28 -23.56 -3.64
C SER A 452 19.96 -23.49 -5.00
N ALA A 453 20.94 -22.61 -5.13
CA ALA A 453 21.86 -22.49 -6.26
C ALA A 453 23.31 -22.40 -5.72
N VAL A 454 24.30 -22.60 -6.59
CA VAL A 454 25.73 -22.78 -6.24
C VAL A 454 26.26 -21.75 -5.22
N ASP A 455 25.77 -20.51 -5.23
CA ASP A 455 26.20 -19.44 -4.30
C ASP A 455 25.05 -18.64 -3.67
N GLN A 456 23.80 -19.09 -3.78
CA GLN A 456 22.65 -18.32 -3.29
C GLN A 456 21.43 -19.18 -2.98
N ILE A 457 20.66 -18.75 -1.99
CA ILE A 457 19.30 -19.24 -1.76
C ILE A 457 18.37 -18.29 -2.50
N ARG A 458 17.41 -18.84 -3.24
CA ARG A 458 16.38 -18.12 -3.95
C ARG A 458 15.01 -18.44 -3.36
N VAL A 459 14.07 -17.51 -3.47
CA VAL A 459 12.68 -17.65 -3.03
C VAL A 459 11.75 -17.62 -4.22
N LEU A 460 10.72 -18.47 -4.20
CA LEU A 460 9.67 -18.52 -5.20
C LEU A 460 8.66 -17.38 -5.00
N VAL A 461 8.38 -16.62 -6.06
CA VAL A 461 7.45 -15.48 -6.05
C VAL A 461 6.61 -15.48 -7.34
N PRO A 462 5.40 -14.90 -7.32
CA PRO A 462 4.58 -14.76 -8.52
C PRO A 462 5.17 -13.69 -9.45
N GLU A 463 5.08 -13.92 -10.76
CA GLU A 463 5.57 -12.98 -11.77
C GLU A 463 4.86 -11.62 -11.72
N GLN A 464 3.59 -11.64 -11.33
CA GLN A 464 2.77 -10.44 -11.27
C GLN A 464 3.07 -9.55 -10.06
N LEU A 465 3.69 -10.10 -9.02
CA LEU A 465 4.02 -9.42 -7.76
C LEU A 465 5.35 -9.96 -7.20
N PRO A 466 6.48 -9.68 -7.88
CA PRO A 466 7.77 -10.31 -7.57
C PRO A 466 8.32 -10.00 -6.18
N ASN A 467 7.90 -8.88 -5.56
CA ASN A 467 8.36 -8.46 -4.22
C ASN A 467 7.48 -9.01 -3.09
N ILE A 468 6.61 -9.98 -3.37
CA ILE A 468 5.71 -10.58 -2.40
C ILE A 468 5.79 -12.11 -2.57
N LEU A 469 5.65 -12.86 -1.46
CA LEU A 469 5.55 -14.31 -1.54
C LEU A 469 4.33 -14.74 -2.37
N CYS A 470 4.32 -15.99 -2.85
CA CYS A 470 3.08 -16.57 -3.37
C CYS A 470 2.04 -16.55 -2.25
N HIS A 471 0.86 -15.96 -2.46
CA HIS A 471 -0.05 -15.66 -1.35
C HIS A 471 -1.52 -15.68 -1.72
N VAL A 472 -2.36 -15.81 -0.68
CA VAL A 472 -3.81 -15.58 -0.74
C VAL A 472 -4.22 -14.70 0.44
N LYS A 473 -5.17 -13.78 0.23
CA LYS A 473 -5.72 -12.94 1.29
C LYS A 473 -6.69 -13.77 2.14
N ILE A 474 -6.42 -13.86 3.45
CA ILE A 474 -7.31 -14.52 4.42
C ILE A 474 -8.46 -13.58 4.76
N ARG A 475 -8.14 -12.35 5.18
CA ARG A 475 -9.12 -11.33 5.58
C ARG A 475 -8.56 -9.91 5.50
N SER A 476 -9.42 -8.91 5.61
CA SER A 476 -9.03 -7.48 5.58
C SER A 476 -8.40 -6.98 6.89
N ASN A 477 -8.64 -7.67 8.01
CA ASN A 477 -8.03 -7.33 9.29
C ASN A 477 -6.67 -8.03 9.43
N PRO A 478 -5.54 -7.29 9.46
CA PRO A 478 -4.21 -7.89 9.57
C PRO A 478 -3.93 -8.50 10.94
N ASN A 479 -4.60 -8.03 12.00
CA ASN A 479 -4.32 -8.47 13.36
C ASN A 479 -4.75 -9.91 13.58
N ILE A 480 -3.89 -10.70 14.22
CA ILE A 480 -4.24 -11.98 14.84
C ILE A 480 -4.33 -11.74 16.34
N SER A 481 -5.47 -12.06 16.94
CA SER A 481 -5.68 -11.90 18.38
C SER A 481 -4.86 -12.91 19.18
N ARG A 482 -4.66 -12.64 20.47
CA ARG A 482 -3.99 -13.59 21.38
C ARG A 482 -4.71 -14.94 21.43
N GLU A 483 -6.04 -14.93 21.46
CA GLU A 483 -6.89 -16.12 21.52
C GLU A 483 -6.80 -16.94 20.22
N GLU A 484 -6.80 -16.25 19.08
CA GLU A 484 -6.59 -16.88 17.76
C GLU A 484 -5.21 -17.54 17.67
N TRP A 485 -4.17 -16.85 18.15
CA TRP A 485 -2.81 -17.39 18.15
C TRP A 485 -2.65 -18.56 19.13
N GLU A 486 -3.23 -18.47 20.33
CA GLU A 486 -3.24 -19.58 21.31
C GLU A 486 -3.87 -20.84 20.71
N TRP A 487 -5.00 -20.68 20.00
CA TRP A 487 -5.64 -21.79 19.29
C TRP A 487 -4.71 -22.38 18.23
N LEU A 488 -4.05 -21.55 17.41
CA LEU A 488 -3.06 -22.01 16.42
C LEU A 488 -1.92 -22.81 17.07
N GLN A 489 -1.38 -22.34 18.20
CA GLN A 489 -0.29 -23.03 18.92
C GLN A 489 -0.71 -24.39 19.45
N LYS A 490 -1.93 -24.49 20.00
CA LYS A 490 -2.50 -25.76 20.46
C LYS A 490 -2.57 -26.77 19.32
N MET A 491 -3.05 -26.34 18.15
CA MET A 491 -3.16 -27.21 16.97
C MET A 491 -1.81 -27.73 16.46
N VAL A 492 -0.75 -26.92 16.52
CA VAL A 492 0.58 -27.34 16.07
C VAL A 492 1.28 -28.27 17.07
N SER A 493 0.89 -28.22 18.35
CA SER A 493 1.49 -29.03 19.41
C SER A 493 0.86 -30.42 19.56
N VAL A 494 -0.24 -30.72 18.86
CA VAL A 494 -0.86 -32.06 18.86
C VAL A 494 -0.09 -32.97 17.90
N GLU A 495 0.93 -33.66 18.41
CA GLU A 495 1.72 -34.64 17.66
C GLU A 495 1.10 -36.06 17.62
N GLU A 496 0.02 -36.34 18.36
CA GLU A 496 -0.66 -37.65 18.36
C GLU A 496 -2.15 -37.56 18.00
N PRO A 497 -2.68 -38.50 17.19
CA PRO A 497 -4.11 -38.59 16.92
C PRO A 497 -4.82 -39.08 18.20
N VAL A 498 -5.37 -38.14 18.98
CA VAL A 498 -6.28 -38.48 20.07
C VAL A 498 -7.50 -39.20 19.47
N PRO A 499 -7.93 -40.35 20.01
CA PRO A 499 -9.13 -41.03 19.54
C PRO A 499 -10.35 -40.13 19.79
N ALA A 500 -11.01 -39.73 18.70
CA ALA A 500 -12.37 -39.20 18.60
C ALA A 500 -12.99 -38.62 19.88
N GLU A 501 -12.74 -37.35 20.17
CA GLU A 501 -13.67 -36.22 20.44
C GLU A 501 -12.78 -34.96 20.65
N PRO A 502 -13.05 -33.74 20.12
CA PRO A 502 -14.36 -33.10 19.94
C PRO A 502 -14.55 -32.38 18.58
N GLU A 503 -15.45 -32.85 17.72
CA GLU A 503 -15.81 -32.15 16.46
C GLU A 503 -16.58 -30.82 16.70
N ALA A 504 -16.99 -30.55 17.94
CA ALA A 504 -17.83 -29.40 18.29
C ALA A 504 -17.08 -28.08 18.57
N GLU A 505 -15.82 -28.11 19.03
CA GLU A 505 -15.07 -26.89 19.38
C GLU A 505 -14.26 -26.32 18.20
N THR A 506 -13.71 -27.19 17.34
CA THR A 506 -12.94 -26.78 16.15
C THR A 506 -13.82 -26.19 15.04
N SER A 507 -15.09 -26.58 14.99
CA SER A 507 -16.06 -26.10 13.98
C SER A 507 -16.51 -24.65 14.19
N GLN A 508 -16.25 -24.04 15.37
CA GLN A 508 -16.71 -22.68 15.71
C GLN A 508 -15.64 -21.58 15.56
N ASN A 509 -14.35 -21.90 15.39
CA ASN A 509 -13.32 -20.87 15.27
C ASN A 509 -13.35 -20.22 13.87
N PRO A 510 -13.63 -18.90 13.76
CA PRO A 510 -13.70 -18.24 12.45
C PRO A 510 -12.37 -18.31 11.69
N LEU A 511 -11.23 -18.15 12.38
CA LEU A 511 -9.91 -18.20 11.75
C LEU A 511 -9.63 -19.58 11.13
N PHE A 512 -10.13 -20.66 11.72
CA PHE A 512 -9.99 -22.01 11.15
C PHE A 512 -10.69 -22.13 9.80
N GLN A 513 -11.93 -21.64 9.71
CA GLN A 513 -12.71 -21.66 8.46
C GLN A 513 -12.04 -20.79 7.39
N GLU A 514 -11.58 -19.58 7.77
CA GLU A 514 -10.85 -18.68 6.88
C GLU A 514 -9.54 -19.32 6.37
N LEU A 515 -8.78 -19.98 7.25
CA LEU A 515 -7.55 -20.68 6.87
C LEU A 515 -7.80 -21.88 5.96
N GLN A 516 -8.85 -22.66 6.20
CA GLN A 516 -9.18 -23.78 5.32
C GLN A 516 -9.45 -23.33 3.88
N VAL A 517 -10.17 -22.21 3.71
CA VAL A 517 -10.41 -21.61 2.40
C VAL A 517 -9.10 -21.11 1.80
N ALA A 518 -8.32 -20.33 2.56
CA ALA A 518 -7.06 -19.78 2.09
C ALA A 518 -6.04 -20.86 1.68
N ILE A 519 -5.95 -21.99 2.40
CA ILE A 519 -5.09 -23.12 2.05
C ILE A 519 -5.53 -23.75 0.73
N LYS A 520 -6.83 -24.00 0.55
CA LYS A 520 -7.37 -24.57 -0.71
C LYS A 520 -7.08 -23.67 -1.91
N ASP A 521 -7.30 -22.37 -1.74
CA ASP A 521 -7.04 -21.37 -2.78
C ASP A 521 -5.55 -21.28 -3.09
N LEU A 522 -4.68 -21.29 -2.07
CA LEU A 522 -3.24 -21.23 -2.24
C LEU A 522 -2.70 -22.47 -2.94
N MET A 523 -3.16 -23.67 -2.56
CA MET A 523 -2.80 -24.93 -3.21
C MET A 523 -3.19 -24.95 -4.69
N THR A 524 -4.38 -24.42 -5.00
CA THR A 524 -4.85 -24.26 -6.39
C THR A 524 -3.96 -23.28 -7.15
N LEU A 525 -3.58 -22.16 -6.52
CA LEU A 525 -2.73 -21.13 -7.11
C LEU A 525 -1.32 -21.66 -7.42
N VAL A 526 -0.72 -22.44 -6.53
CA VAL A 526 0.61 -23.05 -6.74
C VAL A 526 0.57 -24.38 -7.50
N ASN A 527 -0.61 -24.81 -7.94
CA ASN A 527 -0.85 -26.06 -8.68
C ASN A 527 -0.36 -27.32 -7.94
N ILE A 528 -0.65 -27.40 -6.64
CA ILE A 528 -0.38 -28.57 -5.79
C ILE A 528 -1.71 -29.26 -5.45
N PRO A 529 -1.83 -30.59 -5.62
CA PRO A 529 -3.05 -31.32 -5.26
C PRO A 529 -3.41 -31.17 -3.78
N LEU A 530 -4.69 -30.91 -3.48
CA LEU A 530 -5.15 -30.67 -2.10
C LEU A 530 -4.86 -31.86 -1.16
N GLN A 531 -4.74 -33.08 -1.67
CA GLN A 531 -4.39 -34.26 -0.88
C GLN A 531 -2.99 -34.18 -0.26
N GLU A 532 -2.08 -33.43 -0.87
CA GLU A 532 -0.71 -33.20 -0.37
C GLU A 532 -0.66 -32.12 0.71
N ALA A 533 -1.71 -31.30 0.85
CA ALA A 533 -1.77 -30.21 1.84
C ALA A 533 -1.63 -30.68 3.29
N LYS A 534 -1.95 -31.96 3.57
CA LYS A 534 -1.79 -32.56 4.91
C LYS A 534 -0.33 -32.65 5.36
N ASP A 535 0.61 -32.67 4.42
CA ASP A 535 2.05 -32.79 4.70
C ASP A 535 2.71 -31.40 4.83
N PHE A 536 1.94 -30.33 4.62
CA PHE A 536 2.37 -28.94 4.80
C PHE A 536 2.19 -28.51 6.25
N ARG A 537 3.00 -27.53 6.66
CA ARG A 537 3.06 -27.06 8.04
C ARG A 537 2.86 -25.56 8.08
N LEU A 538 2.06 -25.08 9.03
CA LEU A 538 1.99 -23.66 9.34
C LEU A 538 3.20 -23.26 10.20
N TYR A 539 3.87 -22.17 9.81
CA TYR A 539 4.92 -21.57 10.62
C TYR A 539 4.29 -20.93 11.86
N SER A 540 4.52 -21.53 13.01
CA SER A 540 3.90 -21.15 14.28
C SER A 540 4.81 -20.34 15.20
N GLN A 541 5.94 -19.83 14.72
CA GLN A 541 6.89 -19.14 15.61
C GLN A 541 6.59 -17.65 15.75
N GLU A 542 6.10 -17.01 14.69
CA GLU A 542 5.72 -15.59 14.67
C GLU A 542 4.83 -15.32 13.47
N VAL A 543 4.01 -14.27 13.58
CA VAL A 543 3.34 -13.66 12.43
C VAL A 543 4.32 -12.65 11.81
N LEU A 544 4.43 -12.64 10.49
CA LEU A 544 5.29 -11.70 9.79
C LEU A 544 4.51 -10.42 9.50
N ASP A 545 4.83 -9.35 10.21
CA ASP A 545 4.21 -8.03 10.04
C ASP A 545 5.07 -7.17 9.09
N PHE A 546 4.45 -6.59 8.06
CA PHE A 546 5.06 -5.67 7.10
C PHE A 546 4.34 -4.32 7.21
N GLY A 547 4.99 -3.37 7.88
CA GLY A 547 4.35 -2.14 8.34
C GLY A 547 3.18 -2.42 9.31
N ASP A 548 2.21 -1.50 9.35
CA ASP A 548 1.06 -1.58 10.26
C ASP A 548 -0.20 -2.21 9.64
N GLN A 549 -0.15 -2.56 8.34
CA GLN A 549 -1.35 -2.85 7.54
C GLN A 549 -1.37 -4.25 6.93
N VAL A 550 -0.23 -4.93 6.83
CA VAL A 550 -0.13 -6.24 6.17
C VAL A 550 0.56 -7.22 7.10
N SER A 551 -0.07 -8.37 7.34
CA SER A 551 0.48 -9.45 8.14
C SER A 551 0.41 -10.77 7.39
N PHE A 552 1.37 -11.67 7.63
CA PHE A 552 1.46 -12.97 6.98
C PHE A 552 1.57 -14.11 7.98
N LEU A 553 0.78 -15.16 7.72
CA LEU A 553 1.07 -16.52 8.16
C LEU A 553 1.80 -17.24 7.02
N LEU A 554 2.77 -18.09 7.36
CA LEU A 554 3.49 -18.87 6.35
C LEU A 554 3.03 -20.32 6.35
N LEU A 555 2.79 -20.83 5.15
CA LEU A 555 2.61 -22.24 4.86
C LEU A 555 3.91 -22.79 4.25
N LEU A 556 4.48 -23.79 4.91
CA LEU A 556 5.73 -24.44 4.54
C LEU A 556 5.42 -25.82 3.95
N PRO A 557 6.07 -26.22 2.85
CA PRO A 557 6.00 -27.60 2.37
C PRO A 557 6.66 -28.57 3.38
N PRO A 558 6.59 -29.90 3.12
CA PRO A 558 7.34 -30.90 3.89
C PRO A 558 8.81 -30.49 4.06
N SER A 559 9.43 -30.83 5.20
CA SER A 559 10.80 -30.38 5.54
C SER A 559 11.82 -30.66 4.43
N ASP A 560 11.67 -31.80 3.78
CA ASP A 560 12.57 -32.29 2.76
C ASP A 560 12.37 -31.56 1.42
N ASP A 561 11.22 -30.90 1.26
CA ASP A 561 10.82 -30.16 0.07
C ASP A 561 10.82 -28.64 0.26
N VAL A 562 11.19 -28.11 1.42
CA VAL A 562 11.29 -26.64 1.62
C VAL A 562 12.28 -26.01 0.66
N CYS A 563 13.40 -26.70 0.37
CA CYS A 563 14.45 -26.18 -0.50
C CYS A 563 14.75 -27.15 -1.64
N THR A 564 14.53 -26.71 -2.88
CA THR A 564 14.88 -27.52 -4.07
C THR A 564 16.38 -27.44 -4.34
N ALA A 565 17.04 -28.58 -4.51
CA ALA A 565 18.48 -28.64 -4.73
C ALA A 565 18.86 -28.35 -6.21
N PRO A 566 20.09 -27.86 -6.49
CA PRO A 566 20.55 -27.67 -7.85
C PRO A 566 20.46 -28.96 -8.68
N GLY A 567 19.90 -28.89 -9.90
CA GLY A 567 19.77 -30.03 -10.80
C GLY A 567 18.48 -30.85 -10.64
N GLN A 568 17.64 -30.55 -9.65
CA GLN A 568 16.28 -31.09 -9.58
C GLN A 568 15.32 -30.32 -10.49
N ASN A 569 14.30 -31.00 -11.02
CA ASN A 569 13.28 -30.37 -11.84
C ASN A 569 12.45 -29.39 -11.00
N ASN A 570 12.47 -28.12 -11.39
CA ASN A 570 11.63 -27.09 -10.78
C ASN A 570 10.40 -26.83 -11.69
N PRO A 571 9.17 -27.19 -11.26
CA PRO A 571 7.97 -26.94 -12.07
C PRO A 571 7.59 -25.45 -12.17
N TYR A 572 8.22 -24.61 -11.34
CA TYR A 572 7.96 -23.18 -11.27
C TYR A 572 8.88 -22.43 -12.23
N THR A 573 8.32 -21.98 -13.34
CA THR A 573 8.99 -21.24 -14.41
C THR A 573 8.21 -19.96 -14.71
N PRO A 574 8.81 -18.96 -15.38
CA PRO A 574 8.07 -17.78 -15.83
C PRO A 574 6.85 -18.14 -16.69
N ARG A 575 6.94 -19.24 -17.47
CA ARG A 575 5.80 -19.75 -18.26
C ARG A 575 4.64 -20.26 -17.41
N SER A 576 4.90 -20.70 -16.18
CA SER A 576 3.87 -21.05 -15.20
C SER A 576 3.46 -19.87 -14.30
N GLY A 577 3.92 -18.65 -14.60
CA GLY A 577 3.55 -17.43 -13.87
C GLY A 577 4.38 -17.16 -12.61
N PHE A 578 5.52 -17.84 -12.46
CA PHE A 578 6.40 -17.71 -11.28
C PHE A 578 7.83 -17.36 -11.66
N LEU A 579 8.55 -16.71 -10.74
CA LEU A 579 9.99 -16.55 -10.83
C LEU A 579 10.66 -16.88 -9.49
N THR A 580 11.99 -16.98 -9.51
CA THR A 580 12.78 -17.11 -8.28
C THR A 580 13.69 -15.91 -8.11
N LEU A 581 13.66 -15.27 -6.95
CA LEU A 581 14.54 -14.14 -6.62
C LEU A 581 15.61 -14.53 -5.61
N PRO A 582 16.84 -14.00 -5.70
CA PRO A 582 17.83 -14.16 -4.63
C PRO A 582 17.26 -13.65 -3.31
N LEU A 583 17.37 -14.44 -2.23
CA LEU A 583 16.81 -14.10 -0.93
C LEU A 583 17.41 -12.80 -0.36
N GLN A 584 18.66 -12.47 -0.72
CA GLN A 584 19.34 -11.24 -0.33
C GLN A 584 18.83 -9.98 -1.05
N ILE A 585 18.04 -10.14 -2.11
CA ILE A 585 17.43 -9.05 -2.89
C ILE A 585 15.93 -8.99 -2.65
N PHE A 586 15.30 -10.13 -2.35
CA PHE A 586 13.89 -10.20 -2.05
C PHE A 586 13.57 -9.43 -0.77
N GLU A 587 12.82 -8.35 -0.93
CA GLU A 587 12.28 -7.53 0.15
C GLU A 587 10.75 -7.61 0.08
N LEU A 588 10.13 -8.00 1.19
CA LEU A 588 8.68 -8.06 1.32
C LEU A 588 8.15 -6.66 1.61
N GLY A 589 7.67 -5.99 0.56
CA GLY A 589 6.77 -4.84 0.61
C GLY A 589 6.98 -3.87 1.77
N GLU A 590 8.12 -3.18 1.81
CA GLU A 590 8.16 -1.87 2.46
C GLU A 590 7.83 -0.81 1.39
N GLU A 591 6.89 0.09 1.70
CA GLU A 591 6.72 1.32 0.92
C GLU A 591 8.05 2.08 0.96
N ALA A 592 8.73 2.16 -0.19
CA ALA A 592 9.89 3.02 -0.37
C ALA A 592 9.47 4.50 -0.49
#